data_AF-A0A2W6EBQ6-F1
#
_entry.id   AF-A0A2W6EBQ6-F1
#
_cell.length_a   1.000
_cell.length_b   1.000
_cell.length_c   1.000
_cell.angle_alpha   90.00
_cell.angle_beta   90.00
_cell.angle_gamma   90.00
#
_symmetry.space_group_name_H-M   'P 1'
#
loop_
_entity.id
_entity.type
_entity.pdbx_description
1 polymer ?
#
loop_
_entity_poly.entity_id
_entity_poly.type
_entity_poly.pdbx_seq_one_letter_code
_entity_poly.pdbx_strand_id
1 'polypeptide(L)'
;RVLLSDPLRALSADARQFFGGRVQLREPREVRLLADGASLELAGLTLTVDHTPGHTRGSVTFRSVTDDGPGLLVSGDTLFAGSIGRTDLPGGDHEQMLISLTDKILVLDDETVVLPGHGPQTTIGRERASNPFLGGLAAPDRPRGL
;
A
#
# COMPACT_ATOMS: atom_id res chain seq x y z
N ARG A 1 6.26 4.25 -19.82
CA ARG A 1 7.73 4.10 -19.97
C ARG A 1 8.50 5.40 -19.75
N VAL A 2 8.01 6.57 -20.20
CA VAL A 2 8.67 7.88 -19.98
C VAL A 2 9.07 8.14 -18.51
N LEU A 3 8.22 7.76 -17.55
CA LEU A 3 8.52 7.91 -16.12
C LEU A 3 9.61 6.96 -15.59
N LEU A 4 9.98 5.90 -16.33
CA LEU A 4 11.08 5.01 -15.93
C LEU A 4 12.44 5.64 -16.26
N SER A 5 12.53 6.37 -17.36
CA SER A 5 13.73 7.09 -17.78
C SER A 5 13.87 8.47 -17.12
N ASP A 6 12.75 9.10 -16.75
CA ASP A 6 12.71 10.43 -16.14
C ASP A 6 11.53 10.53 -15.14
N PRO A 7 11.64 9.90 -13.96
CA PRO A 7 10.56 9.90 -12.96
C PRO A 7 10.28 11.29 -12.37
N LEU A 8 11.23 12.23 -12.47
CA LEU A 8 11.01 13.61 -12.02
C LEU A 8 9.89 14.29 -12.82
N ARG A 9 9.56 13.82 -14.03
CA ARG A 9 8.40 14.30 -14.80
C ARG A 9 7.06 14.07 -14.12
N ALA A 10 6.95 13.14 -13.18
CA ALA A 10 5.73 12.96 -12.39
C ALA A 10 5.60 13.98 -11.25
N LEU A 11 6.67 14.68 -10.89
CA LEU A 11 6.68 15.65 -9.80
C LEU A 11 6.22 17.04 -10.26
N SER A 12 5.68 17.83 -9.32
CA SER A 12 5.41 19.26 -9.50
C SER A 12 6.71 20.05 -9.74
N ALA A 13 6.60 21.27 -10.27
CA ALA A 13 7.76 22.13 -10.50
C ALA A 13 8.58 22.35 -9.22
N ASP A 14 7.90 22.61 -8.09
CA ASP A 14 8.53 22.84 -6.79
C ASP A 14 9.25 21.59 -6.27
N ALA A 15 8.62 20.41 -6.38
CA ALA A 15 9.23 19.15 -6.01
C ALA A 15 10.44 18.82 -6.92
N ARG A 16 10.35 19.12 -8.22
CA ARG A 16 11.50 19.00 -9.13
C ARG A 16 12.61 19.96 -8.78
N GLN A 17 12.34 21.16 -8.29
CA GLN A 17 13.38 22.08 -7.86
C GLN A 17 14.09 21.57 -6.60
N PHE A 18 13.36 20.89 -5.72
CA PHE A 18 13.92 20.29 -4.51
C PHE A 18 14.80 19.05 -4.78
N PHE A 19 14.36 18.15 -5.66
CA PHE A 19 15.08 16.92 -6.02
C PHE A 19 16.03 17.07 -7.22
N GLY A 20 15.77 18.04 -8.09
CA GLY A 20 16.46 18.25 -9.36
C GLY A 20 17.92 18.63 -9.16
N GLY A 21 18.80 17.96 -9.92
CA GLY A 21 20.25 18.16 -9.87
C GLY A 21 20.96 17.48 -8.70
N ARG A 22 20.23 16.96 -7.70
CA ARG A 22 20.81 16.27 -6.53
C ARG A 22 20.87 14.75 -6.68
N VAL A 23 20.06 14.18 -7.58
CA VAL A 23 19.99 12.73 -7.83
C VAL A 23 20.06 12.48 -9.34
N GLN A 24 21.05 11.70 -9.78
CA GLN A 24 21.04 11.15 -11.13
C GLN A 24 20.18 9.89 -11.16
N LEU A 25 18.96 10.03 -11.65
CA LEU A 25 18.08 8.91 -11.90
C LEU A 25 18.42 8.32 -13.27
N ARG A 26 18.49 6.99 -13.34
CA ARG A 26 18.70 6.23 -14.58
C ARG A 26 17.59 5.20 -14.69
N GLU A 27 17.30 4.79 -15.92
CA GLU A 27 16.34 3.71 -16.12
C GLU A 27 16.82 2.46 -15.36
N PRO A 28 15.94 1.81 -14.57
CA PRO A 28 16.26 0.57 -13.89
C PRO A 28 16.73 -0.50 -14.87
N ARG A 29 17.77 -1.26 -14.50
CA ARG A 29 18.26 -2.38 -15.32
C ARG A 29 17.22 -3.48 -15.50
N GLU A 30 16.33 -3.59 -14.52
CA GLU A 30 15.27 -4.57 -14.49
C GLU A 30 13.97 -3.88 -14.08
N VAL A 31 12.90 -4.19 -14.81
CA VAL A 31 11.55 -3.71 -14.52
C VAL A 31 10.67 -4.95 -14.40
N ARG A 32 10.11 -5.16 -13.21
CA ARG A 32 9.18 -6.25 -12.93
C ARG A 32 7.79 -5.68 -12.72
N LEU A 33 6.79 -6.35 -13.29
CA LEU A 33 5.39 -6.07 -12.97
C LEU A 33 5.05 -6.74 -11.66
N LEU A 34 4.42 -6.00 -10.76
CA LEU A 34 3.94 -6.48 -9.48
C LEU A 34 2.45 -6.80 -9.62
N ALA A 35 2.14 -8.06 -9.92
CA ALA A 35 0.78 -8.55 -10.01
C ALA A 35 0.22 -8.90 -8.62
N ASP A 36 -1.11 -8.89 -8.48
CA ASP A 36 -1.78 -9.34 -7.27
C ASP A 36 -1.39 -10.79 -6.92
N GLY A 37 -1.09 -11.03 -5.64
CA GLY A 37 -0.66 -12.33 -5.14
C GLY A 37 0.78 -12.73 -5.47
N ALA A 38 1.54 -11.90 -6.20
CA ALA A 38 2.94 -12.20 -6.50
C ALA A 38 3.79 -12.24 -5.22
N SER A 39 4.74 -13.17 -5.16
CA SER A 39 5.73 -13.24 -4.08
C SER A 39 7.06 -12.62 -4.53
N LEU A 40 7.68 -11.85 -3.66
CA LEU A 40 8.97 -11.19 -3.86
C LEU A 40 9.92 -11.58 -2.74
N GLU A 41 11.08 -12.12 -3.11
CA GLU A 41 12.20 -12.35 -2.19
C GLU A 41 13.16 -11.16 -2.23
N LEU A 42 13.18 -10.36 -1.17
CA LEU A 42 13.98 -9.14 -1.10
C LEU A 42 14.63 -9.00 0.27
N ALA A 43 15.96 -8.87 0.29
CA ALA A 43 16.73 -8.68 1.52
C ALA A 43 16.48 -9.74 2.62
N GLY A 44 16.15 -10.98 2.22
CA GLY A 44 15.82 -12.07 3.14
C GLY A 44 14.37 -12.06 3.64
N LEU A 45 13.50 -11.24 3.05
CA LEU A 45 12.07 -11.19 3.36
C LEU A 45 11.25 -11.71 2.17
N THR A 46 10.27 -12.56 2.49
CA THR A 46 9.22 -12.97 1.56
C THR A 46 8.05 -11.99 1.65
N LEU A 47 7.90 -11.13 0.63
CA LEU A 47 6.81 -10.16 0.54
C LEU A 47 5.75 -10.66 -0.44
N THR A 48 4.50 -10.73 -0.01
CA THR A 48 3.38 -10.88 -0.95
C THR A 48 2.85 -9.52 -1.35
N VAL A 49 2.65 -9.34 -2.66
CA VAL A 49 2.02 -8.15 -3.24
C VAL A 49 0.51 -8.33 -3.22
N ASP A 50 -0.21 -7.34 -2.68
CA ASP A 50 -1.66 -7.22 -2.87
C ASP A 50 -1.96 -5.98 -3.71
N HIS A 51 -2.69 -6.13 -4.80
CA HIS A 51 -3.14 -5.00 -5.61
C HIS A 51 -4.30 -4.30 -4.91
N THR A 52 -4.09 -3.04 -4.53
CA THR A 52 -5.02 -2.25 -3.72
C THR A 52 -5.36 -0.91 -4.39
N PRO A 53 -5.97 -0.94 -5.59
CA PRO A 53 -6.35 0.29 -6.28
C PRO A 53 -7.32 1.12 -5.43
N GLY A 54 -7.24 2.44 -5.60
CA GLY A 54 -8.12 3.37 -4.88
C GLY A 54 -7.48 4.74 -4.73
N HIS A 55 -6.32 4.83 -4.07
CA HIS A 55 -5.53 6.07 -4.07
C HIS A 55 -4.99 6.37 -5.48
N THR A 56 -4.45 5.33 -6.13
CA THR A 56 -4.13 5.32 -7.55
C THR A 56 -4.58 3.99 -8.17
N ARG A 57 -4.65 3.92 -9.51
CA ARG A 57 -4.94 2.65 -10.23
C ARG A 57 -3.88 1.57 -10.02
N GLY A 58 -2.64 1.97 -9.75
CA GLY A 58 -1.49 1.08 -9.63
C GLY A 58 -1.05 0.84 -8.19
N SER A 59 -1.82 1.29 -7.20
CA SER A 59 -1.47 1.12 -5.78
C SER A 59 -1.40 -0.36 -5.42
N VAL A 60 -0.34 -0.72 -4.69
CA VAL A 60 -0.16 -2.06 -4.11
C VAL A 60 0.24 -1.91 -2.65
N THR A 61 -0.06 -2.92 -1.85
CA THR A 61 0.53 -3.12 -0.53
C THR A 61 1.46 -4.33 -0.54
N PHE A 62 2.36 -4.38 0.44
CA PHE A 62 3.24 -5.52 0.64
C PHE A 62 3.00 -6.10 2.03
N ARG A 63 2.62 -7.38 2.09
CA ARG A 63 2.48 -8.11 3.34
C ARG A 63 3.59 -9.12 3.52
N SER A 64 4.08 -9.26 4.75
CA SER A 64 5.06 -10.27 5.15
C SER A 64 4.53 -11.02 6.36
N VAL A 65 4.75 -12.33 6.38
CA VAL A 65 4.72 -13.11 7.63
C VAL A 65 6.09 -12.96 8.28
N THR A 66 6.14 -12.92 9.61
CA THR A 66 7.42 -12.94 10.35
C THR A 66 7.50 -14.24 11.13
N ASP A 67 8.70 -14.80 11.26
CA ASP A 67 8.87 -16.17 11.81
C ASP A 67 8.40 -16.27 13.28
N ASP A 68 8.57 -15.20 14.06
CA ASP A 68 8.31 -15.18 15.51
C ASP A 68 7.51 -13.93 15.97
N GLY A 69 6.82 -13.24 15.06
CA GLY A 69 6.15 -11.97 15.35
C GLY A 69 4.82 -11.76 14.61
N PRO A 70 4.16 -10.62 14.81
CA PRO A 70 2.95 -10.29 14.06
C PRO A 70 3.26 -10.16 12.57
N GLY A 71 2.23 -10.32 11.73
CA GLY A 71 2.32 -9.95 10.31
C GLY A 71 2.73 -8.49 10.14
N LEU A 72 3.35 -8.18 9.01
CA LEU A 72 3.70 -6.82 8.62
C LEU A 72 2.96 -6.44 7.35
N LEU A 73 2.43 -5.22 7.28
CA LEU A 73 1.83 -4.62 6.11
C LEU A 73 2.47 -3.27 5.82
N VAL A 74 3.16 -3.14 4.68
CA VAL A 74 3.54 -1.84 4.11
C VAL A 74 2.36 -1.37 3.25
N SER A 75 1.54 -0.47 3.78
CA SER A 75 0.25 -0.10 3.19
C SER A 75 0.35 1.00 2.13
N GLY A 76 1.48 1.69 2.04
CA GLY A 76 1.61 2.90 1.22
C GLY A 76 0.50 3.88 1.57
N ASP A 77 -0.19 4.39 0.56
CA ASP A 77 -1.31 5.32 0.71
C ASP A 77 -2.69 4.63 0.69
N THR A 78 -2.76 3.33 1.00
CA THR A 78 -4.03 2.60 1.10
C THR A 78 -4.66 2.81 2.48
N LEU A 79 -3.88 2.64 3.56
CA LEU A 79 -4.34 2.75 4.95
C LEU A 79 -3.32 3.54 5.78
N PHE A 80 -3.81 4.49 6.57
CA PHE A 80 -3.05 5.28 7.54
C PHE A 80 -3.62 5.12 8.95
N ALA A 81 -2.88 5.60 9.96
CA ALA A 81 -3.41 5.71 11.31
C ALA A 81 -4.59 6.70 11.36
N GLY A 82 -5.81 6.19 11.58
CA GLY A 82 -7.06 6.94 11.65
C GLY A 82 -7.53 7.56 10.33
N SER A 83 -6.97 7.17 9.19
CA SER A 83 -7.33 7.72 7.87
C SER A 83 -6.99 6.76 6.72
N ILE A 84 -7.24 7.20 5.48
CA ILE A 84 -6.89 6.52 4.21
C ILE A 84 -6.29 7.54 3.22
N GLY A 85 -5.65 7.06 2.16
CA GLY A 85 -5.20 7.94 1.07
C GLY A 85 -6.36 8.62 0.36
N ARG A 86 -6.10 9.83 -0.16
CA ARG A 86 -7.09 10.57 -0.94
C ARG A 86 -7.42 9.85 -2.25
N THR A 87 -8.66 9.97 -2.73
CA THR A 87 -9.15 9.26 -3.93
C THR A 87 -9.69 10.20 -4.99
N ASP A 88 -9.53 11.50 -4.82
CA ASP A 88 -10.12 12.56 -5.65
C ASP A 88 -9.19 13.09 -6.75
N LEU A 89 -7.95 12.60 -6.83
CA LEU A 89 -7.00 12.95 -7.88
C LEU A 89 -7.15 12.04 -9.11
N PRO A 90 -6.62 12.44 -10.29
CA PRO A 90 -6.68 11.61 -11.48
C PRO A 90 -6.14 10.19 -11.26
N GLY A 91 -7.00 9.19 -11.48
CA GLY A 91 -6.68 7.78 -11.26
C GLY A 91 -6.99 7.26 -9.86
N GLY A 92 -7.47 8.12 -8.95
CA GLY A 92 -8.10 7.71 -7.70
C GLY A 92 -9.57 7.32 -7.91
N ASP A 93 -10.05 6.44 -7.03
CA ASP A 93 -11.42 5.90 -7.02
C ASP A 93 -11.79 5.49 -5.59
N HIS A 94 -12.84 6.10 -5.04
CA HIS A 94 -13.24 5.85 -3.65
C HIS A 94 -13.89 4.48 -3.47
N GLU A 95 -14.75 4.06 -4.40
CA GLU A 95 -15.42 2.76 -4.31
C GLU A 95 -14.39 1.63 -4.38
N GLN A 96 -13.42 1.77 -5.30
CA GLN A 96 -12.33 0.82 -5.44
C GLN A 96 -11.43 0.78 -4.20
N MET A 97 -11.21 1.92 -3.53
CA MET A 97 -10.49 1.98 -2.25
C MET A 97 -11.21 1.16 -1.18
N LEU A 98 -12.53 1.30 -1.04
CA LEU A 98 -13.31 0.56 -0.05
C LEU A 98 -13.27 -0.95 -0.31
N ILE A 99 -13.31 -1.37 -1.58
CA ILE A 99 -13.14 -2.78 -1.99
C ILE A 99 -11.74 -3.27 -1.56
N SER A 100 -10.69 -2.54 -1.89
CA SER A 100 -9.31 -2.89 -1.52
C SER A 100 -9.13 -3.01 0.00
N LEU A 101 -9.68 -2.06 0.77
CA LEU A 101 -9.66 -2.09 2.24
C LEU A 101 -10.39 -3.33 2.78
N THR A 102 -11.54 -3.67 2.20
CA THR A 102 -12.35 -4.80 2.65
C THR A 102 -11.69 -6.14 2.35
N ASP A 103 -11.25 -6.34 1.10
CA ASP A 103 -10.83 -7.65 0.61
C ASP A 103 -9.37 -8.00 0.95
N LYS A 104 -8.51 -6.98 1.09
CA LYS A 104 -7.07 -7.17 1.29
C LYS A 104 -6.58 -6.77 2.67
N ILE A 105 -7.22 -5.78 3.30
CA ILE A 105 -6.70 -5.17 4.55
C ILE A 105 -7.46 -5.67 5.77
N LEU A 106 -8.80 -5.59 5.75
CA LEU A 106 -9.64 -6.02 6.88
C LEU A 106 -9.69 -7.54 7.07
N VAL A 107 -9.14 -8.33 6.13
CA VAL A 107 -8.99 -9.78 6.27
C VAL A 107 -7.75 -10.21 7.05
N LEU A 108 -6.86 -9.27 7.39
CA LEU A 108 -5.62 -9.53 8.12
C LEU A 108 -5.87 -9.61 9.62
N ASP A 109 -4.97 -10.29 10.34
CA ASP A 109 -5.02 -10.43 11.79
C ASP A 109 -4.84 -9.07 12.48
N ASP A 110 -5.54 -8.86 13.59
CA ASP A 110 -5.57 -7.58 14.29
C ASP A 110 -4.19 -7.12 14.81
N GLU A 111 -3.29 -8.06 15.12
CA GLU A 111 -1.92 -7.80 15.56
C GLU A 111 -1.00 -7.35 14.42
N THR A 112 -1.44 -7.48 13.15
CA THR A 112 -0.64 -7.09 11.98
C THR A 112 -0.24 -5.62 12.08
N VAL A 113 1.07 -5.37 12.06
CA VAL A 113 1.65 -4.03 12.11
C VAL A 113 1.52 -3.37 10.74
N VAL A 114 1.01 -2.15 10.72
CA VAL A 114 0.83 -1.36 9.50
C VAL A 114 1.87 -0.24 9.46
N LEU A 115 2.69 -0.24 8.41
CA LEU A 115 3.65 0.81 8.07
C LEU A 115 3.10 1.64 6.90
N PRO A 116 2.49 2.81 7.18
CA PRO A 116 1.93 3.66 6.13
C PRO A 116 3.00 4.41 5.35
N GLY A 117 2.63 4.90 4.16
CA GLY A 117 3.45 5.85 3.40
C GLY A 117 3.65 7.18 4.14
N HIS A 118 2.69 7.54 5.01
CA HIS A 118 2.68 8.79 5.77
C HIS A 118 2.12 8.62 7.18
N GLY A 119 2.62 9.43 8.11
CA GLY A 119 2.16 9.42 9.50
C GLY A 119 2.76 8.29 10.32
N PRO A 120 2.24 8.05 11.54
CA PRO A 120 2.76 7.04 12.45
C PRO A 120 2.31 5.62 12.07
N GLN A 121 3.06 4.62 12.51
CA GLN A 121 2.66 3.22 12.43
C GLN A 121 1.38 2.93 13.24
N THR A 122 0.63 1.90 12.84
CA THR A 122 -0.58 1.44 13.53
C THR A 122 -0.72 -0.09 13.45
N THR A 123 -1.87 -0.65 13.84
CA THR A 123 -2.20 -2.08 13.67
C THR A 123 -3.58 -2.25 13.05
N ILE A 124 -3.82 -3.38 12.39
CA ILE A 124 -5.12 -3.67 11.78
C ILE A 124 -6.25 -3.62 12.81
N GLY A 125 -6.05 -4.16 14.01
CA GLY A 125 -7.05 -4.13 15.08
C GLY A 125 -7.38 -2.73 15.55
N ARG A 126 -6.37 -1.84 15.69
CA ARG A 126 -6.62 -0.43 16.04
C ARG A 126 -7.44 0.25 14.96
N GLU A 127 -7.07 0.09 13.70
CA GLU A 127 -7.77 0.74 12.60
C GLU A 127 -9.19 0.20 12.44
N ARG A 128 -9.39 -1.12 12.53
CA ARG A 128 -10.72 -1.74 12.52
C ARG A 128 -11.63 -1.18 13.61
N ALA A 129 -11.09 -0.92 14.81
CA ALA A 129 -11.85 -0.44 15.94
C ALA A 129 -12.15 1.07 15.90
N SER A 130 -11.30 1.88 15.25
CA SER A 130 -11.32 3.33 15.45
C SER A 130 -11.22 4.18 14.19
N ASN A 131 -10.81 3.62 13.05
CA ASN A 131 -10.68 4.36 11.81
C ASN A 131 -12.07 4.69 11.23
N PRO A 132 -12.43 5.97 11.10
CA PRO A 132 -13.77 6.37 10.68
C PRO A 132 -14.11 5.95 9.24
N PHE A 133 -13.11 5.65 8.41
CA PHE A 133 -13.31 5.16 7.03
C PHE A 133 -13.57 3.66 6.95
N LEU A 134 -13.35 2.93 8.05
CA LEU A 134 -13.60 1.49 8.13
C LEU A 134 -14.92 1.17 8.85
N GLY A 135 -15.52 2.16 9.52
CA GLY A 135 -16.80 2.04 10.21
C GLY A 135 -17.95 1.75 9.24
N GLY A 136 -18.33 0.48 9.13
CA GLY A 136 -19.38 0.00 8.22
C GLY A 136 -18.88 -0.94 7.13
N LEU A 137 -17.56 -1.09 6.97
CA LEU A 137 -16.98 -2.15 6.17
C LEU A 137 -16.90 -3.42 7.02
N ALA A 138 -17.35 -4.54 6.47
CA ALA A 138 -17.17 -5.86 7.06
C ALA A 138 -16.31 -6.68 6.12
N ALA A 139 -15.26 -7.30 6.64
CA ALA A 139 -14.53 -8.31 5.88
C ALA A 139 -15.52 -9.41 5.47
N PRO A 140 -15.42 -9.97 4.25
CA PRO A 140 -16.23 -11.12 3.88
C PRO A 140 -16.00 -12.26 4.87
N ASP A 141 -17.07 -12.97 5.24
CA ASP A 141 -16.98 -14.15 6.11
C ASP A 141 -16.00 -15.16 5.50
N ARG A 142 -14.80 -15.28 6.08
CA ARG A 142 -13.92 -16.41 5.77
C ARG A 142 -14.37 -17.60 6.61
N PRO A 143 -14.57 -18.80 6.03
CA PRO A 143 -14.66 -20.01 6.83
C PRO A 143 -13.39 -20.12 7.68
N ARG A 144 -13.56 -20.23 9.00
CA ARG A 144 -12.45 -20.41 9.93
C ARG A 144 -11.81 -21.77 9.67
N GLY A 145 -10.62 -21.77 9.08
CA GLY A 145 -9.70 -22.91 9.06
C GLY A 145 -10.01 -24.01 8.03
N LEU A 146 -9.00 -24.29 7.21
CA LEU A 146 -8.58 -25.65 6.89
C LEU A 146 -7.15 -25.81 7.44
#